data_AF-A0A7C7CX02-F1
#
_entry.id   AF-A0A7C7CX02-F1
#
_cell.length_a   1.000
_cell.length_b   1.000
_cell.length_c   1.000
_cell.angle_alpha   90.00
_cell.angle_beta   90.00
_cell.angle_gamma   90.00
#
_symmetry.space_group_name_H-M   'P 1'
#
loop_
_entity.id
_entity.type
_entity.pdbx_description
1 polymer ?
#
loop_
_entity_poly.entity_id
_entity_poly.type
_entity_poly.pdbx_seq_one_letter_code
_entity_poly.pdbx_strand_id
1 'polypeptide(L)'
;MSEDEEQLKPLLLQKKAWSSLELLEHIIDRHFRRLRDELGPFPSWQVTPIEGTASEAVAQLDEHLHEHGWRALLDVGEPYVLTLIDLPSDRHPDQTPLVQTLFWVLATLFSLTLGATWISYQDSSVNWYDTAVLQSSAMYFCAPLMTAIGVTSVVRKNIFQKHGVDVGHFLVAISPIMFFSKAVIIWPFGLFFFMNQKFMQTVAWSNRRGMLISGVVTPICFITSGLIFSVVGILMTANNPVDFVGMPAIIQLNSITNLIVSFFITPEEIAVRTVWLHPLALAGQSLMTFGWILLLPIPGFPGYRLVWAIFGR
;
A
#
# COMPACT_ATOMS: atom_id res chain seq x y z
N MET A 1 -5.79 61.47 17.09
CA MET A 1 -5.43 60.06 17.30
C MET A 1 -6.44 59.53 18.30
N SER A 2 -7.40 58.74 17.82
CA SER A 2 -8.54 58.27 18.61
C SER A 2 -8.10 57.21 19.62
N GLU A 3 -8.51 57.44 20.86
CA GLU A 3 -8.40 56.57 22.02
C GLU A 3 -9.32 55.36 21.84
N ASP A 4 -8.80 54.24 21.38
CA ASP A 4 -9.42 52.92 21.53
C ASP A 4 -8.26 51.90 21.63
N GLU A 5 -7.47 52.02 22.69
CA GLU A 5 -6.68 50.88 23.17
C GLU A 5 -7.68 49.85 23.68
N GLU A 6 -8.03 48.91 22.81
CA GLU A 6 -8.75 47.67 23.13
C GLU A 6 -8.12 47.07 24.39
N GLN A 7 -8.79 47.25 25.54
CA GLN A 7 -8.33 46.75 26.83
C GLN A 7 -8.25 45.23 26.75
N LEU A 8 -7.06 44.72 26.41
CA LEU A 8 -6.74 43.30 26.42
C LEU A 8 -6.98 42.80 27.83
N LYS A 9 -8.09 42.07 28.03
CA LYS A 9 -8.39 41.44 29.31
C LYS A 9 -7.21 40.53 29.67
N PRO A 10 -6.61 40.69 30.87
CA PRO A 10 -5.50 39.86 31.27
C PRO A 10 -5.95 38.40 31.27
N LEU A 11 -5.17 37.54 30.60
CA LEU A 11 -5.40 36.10 30.62
C LEU A 11 -5.39 35.63 32.07
N LEU A 12 -6.51 35.08 32.53
CA LEU A 12 -6.63 34.48 33.86
C LEU A 12 -5.77 33.22 33.88
N LEU A 13 -4.52 33.36 34.35
CA LEU A 13 -3.64 32.23 34.61
C LEU A 13 -4.26 31.37 35.72
N GLN A 14 -4.58 30.12 35.39
CA GLN A 14 -5.02 29.17 36.40
C GLN A 14 -3.90 28.95 37.44
N LYS A 15 -4.27 28.94 38.72
CA LYS A 15 -3.33 28.82 39.85
C LYS A 15 -2.63 27.46 39.94
N LYS A 16 -3.14 26.43 39.26
CA LYS A 16 -2.60 25.07 39.28
C LYS A 16 -2.45 24.58 37.84
N ALA A 17 -1.27 24.07 37.49
CA ALA A 17 -1.07 23.41 36.21
C ALA A 17 -1.87 22.10 36.18
N TRP A 18 -2.59 21.85 35.09
CA TRP A 18 -3.30 20.59 34.89
C TRP A 18 -2.31 19.44 34.68
N SER A 19 -2.66 18.27 35.21
CA SER A 19 -2.04 17.02 34.76
C SER A 19 -2.49 16.68 33.33
N SER A 20 -1.71 15.88 32.60
CA SER A 20 -2.08 15.48 31.23
C SER A 20 -3.45 14.81 31.17
N LEU A 21 -3.81 14.04 32.19
CA LEU A 21 -5.10 13.35 32.27
C LEU A 21 -6.24 14.34 32.56
N GLU A 22 -6.05 15.29 33.50
CA GLU A 22 -7.03 16.36 33.77
C GLU A 22 -7.28 17.24 32.54
N LEU A 23 -6.25 17.54 31.75
CA LEU A 23 -6.39 18.26 30.48
C LEU A 23 -7.28 17.50 29.50
N LEU A 24 -6.99 16.22 29.28
CA LEU A 24 -7.74 15.37 28.35
C LEU A 24 -9.20 15.22 28.78
N GLU A 25 -9.45 15.01 30.06
CA GLU A 25 -10.79 14.96 30.62
C GLU A 25 -11.58 16.25 30.34
N HIS A 26 -10.93 17.40 30.50
CA HIS A 26 -11.58 18.68 30.29
C HIS A 26 -11.87 18.99 28.81
N ILE A 27 -11.05 18.44 27.90
CA ILE A 27 -11.32 18.46 26.45
C ILE A 27 -12.53 17.57 26.15
N ILE A 28 -12.58 16.36 26.71
CA ILE A 28 -13.69 15.40 26.51
C ILE A 28 -15.02 16.00 27.01
N ASP A 29 -15.03 16.64 28.18
CA ASP A 29 -16.23 17.22 28.79
C ASP A 29 -16.94 18.28 27.93
N ARG A 30 -16.25 18.82 26.91
CA ARG A 30 -16.85 19.76 25.95
C ARG A 30 -17.74 19.06 24.92
N HIS A 31 -17.48 17.80 24.62
CA HIS A 31 -18.17 17.04 23.57
C HIS A 31 -19.02 15.89 24.13
N PHE A 32 -18.59 15.31 25.25
CA PHE A 32 -19.19 14.14 25.86
C PHE A 32 -19.48 14.37 27.34
N ARG A 33 -20.62 13.87 27.81
CA ARG A 33 -20.90 13.74 29.23
C ARG A 33 -20.28 12.44 29.73
N ARG A 34 -19.28 12.53 30.59
CA ARG A 34 -18.68 11.38 31.27
C ARG A 34 -19.64 10.81 32.31
N LEU A 35 -19.82 9.49 32.30
CA LEU A 35 -20.66 8.74 33.24
C LEU A 35 -19.81 7.99 34.27
N ARG A 36 -18.75 7.34 33.80
CA ARG A 36 -17.89 6.48 34.62
C ARG A 36 -16.48 6.40 34.04
N ASP A 37 -15.49 6.36 34.92
CA ASP A 37 -14.12 6.02 34.53
C ASP A 37 -14.01 4.51 34.35
N GLU A 38 -13.41 4.06 33.25
CA GLU A 38 -13.04 2.66 33.06
C GLU A 38 -11.56 2.44 33.39
N LEU A 39 -11.29 1.33 34.08
CA LEU A 39 -9.93 0.92 34.42
C LEU A 39 -9.37 0.10 33.26
N GLY A 40 -8.53 0.74 32.44
CA GLY A 40 -7.80 0.11 31.34
C GLY A 40 -6.32 0.51 31.33
N PRO A 41 -5.50 -0.12 30.46
CA PRO A 41 -4.12 0.30 30.23
C PRO A 41 -4.03 1.66 29.51
N PHE A 42 -5.12 2.08 28.87
CA PHE A 42 -5.28 3.40 28.24
C PHE A 42 -6.37 4.19 29.00
N PRO A 43 -6.32 5.54 28.98
CA PRO A 43 -7.37 6.36 29.58
C PRO A 43 -8.70 6.11 28.85
N SER A 44 -9.69 5.56 29.57
CA SER A 44 -11.00 5.23 29.02
C SER A 44 -12.15 5.65 29.93
N TRP A 45 -13.24 6.07 29.32
CA TRP A 45 -14.44 6.58 30.01
C TRP A 45 -15.72 6.09 29.34
N GLN A 46 -16.73 5.78 30.13
CA GLN A 46 -18.10 5.63 29.63
C GLN A 46 -18.70 7.02 29.39
N VAL A 47 -19.14 7.26 28.17
CA VAL A 47 -19.58 8.58 27.71
C VAL A 47 -20.93 8.53 27.00
N THR A 48 -21.62 9.66 27.00
CA THR A 48 -22.80 9.92 26.18
C THR A 48 -22.62 11.26 25.47
N PRO A 49 -22.93 11.38 24.17
CA PRO A 49 -22.81 12.65 23.46
C PRO A 49 -23.69 13.72 24.11
N ILE A 50 -23.19 14.95 24.23
CA ILE A 50 -23.98 16.08 24.76
C ILE A 50 -24.98 16.54 23.71
N GLU A 51 -24.53 16.68 22.46
CA GLU A 51 -25.33 17.10 21.31
C GLU A 51 -24.99 16.25 20.07
N GLY A 52 -25.98 16.07 19.19
CA GLY A 52 -25.81 15.37 17.92
C GLY A 52 -25.66 13.85 18.03
N THR A 53 -25.14 13.23 16.97
CA THR A 53 -24.83 11.80 16.97
C THR A 53 -23.47 11.53 17.62
N ALA A 54 -23.30 10.37 18.25
CA ALA A 54 -22.03 9.99 18.85
C ALA A 54 -20.86 10.03 17.84
N SER A 55 -21.12 9.70 16.57
CA SER A 55 -20.11 9.77 15.50
C SER A 55 -19.65 11.19 15.19
N GLU A 56 -20.54 12.19 15.21
CA GLU A 56 -20.19 13.59 14.97
C GLU A 56 -19.41 14.17 16.15
N ALA A 57 -19.85 13.86 17.37
CA ALA A 57 -19.16 14.30 18.59
C ALA A 57 -17.74 13.73 18.69
N VAL A 58 -17.52 12.47 18.32
CA VAL A 58 -16.17 11.88 18.26
C VAL A 58 -15.33 12.54 17.18
N ALA A 59 -15.89 12.82 15.99
CA ALA A 59 -15.13 13.43 14.90
C ALA A 59 -14.60 14.82 15.28
N GLN A 60 -15.40 15.64 15.98
CA GLN A 60 -14.98 16.95 16.48
C GLN A 60 -13.95 16.83 17.60
N LEU A 61 -14.15 15.89 18.52
CA LEU A 61 -13.20 15.62 19.60
C LEU A 61 -11.84 15.16 19.03
N ASP A 62 -11.84 14.28 18.04
CA ASP A 62 -10.63 13.75 17.41
C ASP A 62 -9.82 14.86 16.72
N GLU A 63 -10.48 15.81 16.05
CA GLU A 63 -9.81 16.96 15.42
C GLU A 63 -9.03 17.79 16.45
N HIS A 64 -9.62 18.05 17.62
CA HIS A 64 -8.95 18.78 18.71
C HIS A 64 -7.82 17.98 19.38
N LEU A 65 -8.04 16.68 19.58
CA LEU A 65 -7.06 15.79 20.19
C LEU A 65 -5.86 15.53 19.27
N HIS A 66 -6.07 15.56 17.96
CA HIS A 66 -5.02 15.32 16.97
C HIS A 66 -3.88 16.34 17.10
N GLU A 67 -4.20 17.61 17.37
CA GLU A 67 -3.21 18.67 17.63
C GLU A 67 -2.33 18.37 18.85
N HIS A 68 -2.85 17.59 19.79
CA HIS A 68 -2.17 17.23 21.04
C HIS A 68 -1.50 15.84 20.97
N GLY A 69 -1.54 15.17 19.82
CA GLY A 69 -0.98 13.83 19.66
C GLY A 69 -1.85 12.72 20.24
N TRP A 70 -3.17 12.93 20.36
CA TRP A 70 -4.11 11.91 20.85
C TRP A 70 -5.18 11.60 19.81
N ARG A 71 -5.72 10.38 19.85
CA ARG A 71 -6.88 9.97 19.05
C ARG A 71 -7.96 9.36 19.92
N ALA A 72 -9.19 9.75 19.64
CA ALA A 72 -10.38 9.20 20.28
C ALA A 72 -10.87 7.93 19.56
N LEU A 73 -11.08 6.86 20.31
CA LEU A 73 -11.73 5.63 19.87
C LEU A 73 -13.02 5.42 20.63
N LEU A 74 -14.12 5.33 19.91
CA LEU A 74 -15.44 5.07 20.49
C LEU A 74 -15.85 3.63 20.15
N ASP A 75 -16.04 2.81 21.19
CA ASP A 75 -16.56 1.46 21.04
C ASP A 75 -18.10 1.46 21.03
N VAL A 76 -18.67 0.44 20.41
CA VAL A 76 -20.11 0.31 20.23
C VAL A 76 -20.75 -0.16 21.54
N GLY A 77 -21.67 0.65 22.07
CA GLY A 77 -22.47 0.34 23.25
C GLY A 77 -23.23 1.58 23.72
N GLU A 78 -24.36 1.40 24.39
CA GLU A 78 -24.99 2.49 25.16
C GLU A 78 -24.97 2.09 26.64
N PRO A 79 -24.15 2.75 27.49
CA PRO A 79 -23.29 3.90 27.20
C PRO A 79 -22.05 3.54 26.36
N TYR A 80 -21.55 4.50 25.59
CA TYR A 80 -20.39 4.30 24.73
C TYR A 80 -19.11 4.28 25.56
N VAL A 81 -18.09 3.53 25.13
CA VAL A 81 -16.76 3.54 25.74
C VAL A 81 -15.82 4.36 24.87
N LEU A 82 -15.33 5.48 25.40
CA LEU A 82 -14.34 6.33 24.77
C LEU A 82 -12.95 6.00 25.32
N THR A 83 -12.06 5.53 24.47
CA THR A 83 -10.65 5.24 24.80
C THR A 83 -9.74 6.22 24.06
N LEU A 84 -8.78 6.80 24.76
CA LEU A 84 -7.75 7.64 24.14
C LEU A 84 -6.48 6.85 23.84
N ILE A 85 -6.03 6.94 22.60
CA ILE A 85 -4.76 6.35 22.17
C ILE A 85 -3.76 7.48 21.88
N ASP A 86 -2.58 7.37 22.48
CA ASP A 86 -1.43 8.21 22.17
C ASP A 86 -1.01 7.92 20.72
N LEU A 87 -1.07 8.94 19.86
CA LEU A 87 -0.48 8.89 18.53
C LEU A 87 1.02 9.13 18.72
N PRO A 88 1.87 8.10 18.58
CA PRO A 88 3.30 8.30 18.77
C PRO A 88 3.78 9.39 17.80
N SER A 89 4.18 10.54 18.36
CA SER A 89 4.78 11.68 17.64
C SER A 89 5.86 11.19 16.68
N ASP A 90 5.52 11.04 15.39
CA ASP A 90 6.40 10.69 14.27
C ASP A 90 7.55 9.69 14.57
N ARG A 91 7.34 8.73 15.49
CA ARG A 91 8.34 7.68 15.79
C ARG A 91 8.34 6.57 14.74
N HIS A 92 7.89 6.87 13.52
CA HIS A 92 8.31 6.05 12.41
C HIS A 92 9.78 6.38 12.16
N PRO A 93 10.67 5.39 12.04
CA PRO A 93 12.00 5.66 11.53
C PRO A 93 11.81 6.21 10.12
N ASP A 94 11.77 7.54 9.99
CA ASP A 94 11.73 8.21 8.70
C ASP A 94 13.00 7.81 8.00
N GLN A 95 12.87 6.84 7.10
CA GLN A 95 13.98 6.44 6.26
C GLN A 95 14.46 7.69 5.55
N THR A 96 15.74 8.00 5.71
CA THR A 96 16.33 9.19 5.10
C THR A 96 16.05 9.16 3.59
N PRO A 97 15.80 10.31 2.95
CA PRO A 97 15.51 10.37 1.52
C PRO A 97 16.55 9.60 0.68
N LEU A 98 17.82 9.61 1.12
CA LEU A 98 18.91 8.85 0.52
C LEU A 98 18.63 7.34 0.50
N VAL A 99 18.23 6.75 1.62
CA VAL A 99 17.92 5.31 1.70
C VAL A 99 16.76 4.96 0.77
N GLN A 100 15.74 5.81 0.70
CA GLN A 100 14.62 5.61 -0.22
C GLN A 100 15.08 5.62 -1.68
N THR A 101 15.87 6.61 -2.08
CA THR A 101 16.42 6.67 -3.44
C THR A 101 17.28 5.45 -3.75
N LEU A 102 18.06 4.96 -2.79
CA LEU A 102 18.89 3.76 -2.96
C LEU A 102 18.04 2.52 -3.22
N PHE A 103 16.95 2.31 -2.48
CA PHE A 103 16.03 1.19 -2.72
C PHE A 103 15.41 1.25 -4.12
N TRP A 104 14.98 2.44 -4.57
CA TRP A 104 14.42 2.63 -5.90
C TRP A 104 15.44 2.39 -7.02
N VAL A 105 16.67 2.89 -6.87
CA VAL A 105 17.76 2.67 -7.83
C VAL A 105 18.11 1.18 -7.88
N LEU A 106 18.28 0.55 -6.72
CA LEU A 106 18.62 -0.87 -6.63
C LEU A 106 17.52 -1.76 -7.22
N ALA A 107 16.25 -1.46 -6.91
CA ALA A 107 15.10 -2.13 -7.49
C ALA A 107 15.06 -1.99 -9.02
N THR A 108 15.35 -0.79 -9.54
CA THR A 108 15.42 -0.56 -10.99
C THR A 108 16.53 -1.39 -11.64
N LEU A 109 17.73 -1.41 -11.06
CA LEU A 109 18.86 -2.19 -11.57
C LEU A 109 18.56 -3.70 -11.56
N PHE A 110 17.97 -4.22 -10.48
CA PHE A 110 17.60 -5.63 -10.40
C PHE A 110 16.42 -5.98 -11.31
N SER A 111 15.47 -5.08 -11.50
CA SER A 111 14.40 -5.27 -12.48
C SER A 111 14.96 -5.33 -13.91
N LEU A 112 15.94 -4.49 -14.24
CA LEU A 112 16.61 -4.51 -15.53
C LEU A 112 17.33 -5.84 -15.78
N THR A 113 18.06 -6.36 -14.79
CA THR A 113 18.74 -7.66 -14.93
C THR A 113 17.75 -8.80 -15.05
N LEU A 114 16.65 -8.82 -14.28
CA LEU A 114 15.61 -9.84 -14.36
C LEU A 114 14.97 -9.94 -15.77
N GLY A 115 14.62 -8.79 -16.37
CA GLY A 115 14.06 -8.78 -17.72
C GLY A 115 15.09 -9.24 -18.78
N ALA A 116 16.37 -8.91 -18.59
CA ALA A 116 17.44 -9.28 -19.51
C ALA A 116 17.76 -10.77 -19.43
N THR A 117 17.76 -11.33 -18.22
CA THR A 117 17.92 -12.77 -18.00
C THR A 117 16.75 -13.58 -18.55
N TRP A 118 15.52 -13.02 -18.52
CA TRP A 118 14.37 -13.67 -19.14
C TRP A 118 14.53 -13.77 -20.66
N ILE A 119 14.96 -12.69 -21.31
CA ILE A 119 15.22 -12.67 -22.76
C ILE A 119 16.35 -13.66 -23.12
N SER A 120 17.46 -13.63 -22.39
CA SER A 120 18.60 -14.56 -22.61
C SER A 120 18.25 -16.02 -22.29
N TYR A 121 17.26 -16.26 -21.43
CA TYR A 121 16.73 -17.60 -21.20
C TYR A 121 15.88 -18.11 -22.37
N GLN A 122 15.15 -17.22 -23.04
CA GLN A 122 14.34 -17.56 -24.21
C GLN A 122 15.18 -17.75 -25.47
N ASP A 123 16.18 -16.89 -25.66
CA ASP A 123 17.07 -16.92 -26.81
C ASP A 123 18.49 -17.27 -26.36
N SER A 124 18.88 -18.52 -26.60
CA SER A 124 20.20 -19.04 -26.25
C SER A 124 21.34 -18.42 -27.07
N SER A 125 21.04 -17.72 -28.17
CA SER A 125 22.05 -17.05 -28.99
C SER A 125 22.54 -15.73 -28.39
N VAL A 126 21.82 -15.18 -27.41
CA VAL A 126 22.07 -13.84 -26.86
C VAL A 126 22.37 -13.91 -25.37
N ASN A 127 23.36 -13.13 -24.94
CA ASN A 127 23.72 -13.03 -23.53
C ASN A 127 22.90 -11.95 -22.82
N TRP A 128 22.65 -12.14 -21.52
CA TRP A 128 21.90 -11.17 -20.70
C TRP A 128 22.56 -9.79 -20.62
N TYR A 129 23.88 -9.68 -20.82
CA TYR A 129 24.64 -8.42 -20.76
C TYR A 129 24.74 -7.71 -22.13
N ASP A 130 24.17 -8.29 -23.19
CA ASP A 130 24.19 -7.67 -24.51
C ASP A 130 23.37 -6.38 -24.53
N THR A 131 23.89 -5.34 -25.18
CA THR A 131 23.30 -3.99 -25.14
C THR A 131 21.86 -3.97 -25.67
N ALA A 132 21.57 -4.74 -26.73
CA ALA A 132 20.24 -4.85 -27.30
C ALA A 132 19.24 -5.53 -26.35
N VAL A 133 19.70 -6.53 -25.58
CA VAL A 133 18.88 -7.21 -24.56
C VAL A 133 18.60 -6.29 -23.40
N LEU A 134 19.61 -5.56 -22.91
CA LEU A 134 19.44 -4.58 -21.84
C LEU A 134 18.47 -3.47 -22.24
N GLN A 135 18.55 -2.96 -23.48
CA GLN A 135 17.60 -1.97 -23.99
C GLN A 135 16.17 -2.51 -24.07
N SER A 136 16.02 -3.74 -24.57
CA SER A 136 14.71 -4.40 -24.67
C SER A 136 14.12 -4.68 -23.29
N SER A 137 14.94 -5.13 -22.34
CA SER A 137 14.56 -5.32 -20.94
C SER A 137 14.14 -3.99 -20.28
N ALA A 138 14.92 -2.92 -20.52
CA ALA A 138 14.61 -1.60 -20.00
C ALA A 138 13.25 -1.11 -20.48
N MET A 139 12.99 -1.22 -21.79
CA MET A 139 11.78 -0.71 -22.42
C MET A 139 10.53 -1.54 -22.10
N TYR A 140 10.64 -2.86 -22.12
CA TYR A 140 9.48 -3.75 -22.07
C TYR A 140 9.23 -4.39 -20.71
N PHE A 141 10.22 -4.48 -19.83
CA PHE A 141 10.05 -5.05 -18.49
C PHE A 141 10.24 -4.00 -17.40
N CYS A 142 11.43 -3.41 -17.32
CA CYS A 142 11.81 -2.56 -16.19
C CYS A 142 11.00 -1.26 -16.14
N ALA A 143 10.96 -0.49 -17.23
CA ALA A 143 10.26 0.80 -17.24
C ALA A 143 8.75 0.65 -16.99
N PRO A 144 8.01 -0.28 -17.65
CA PRO A 144 6.59 -0.47 -17.37
C PRO A 144 6.32 -0.87 -15.91
N LEU A 145 7.13 -1.80 -15.38
CA LEU A 145 7.00 -2.30 -14.02
C LEU A 145 7.26 -1.21 -12.97
N MET A 146 8.39 -0.51 -13.09
CA MET A 146 8.75 0.57 -12.17
C MET A 146 7.79 1.75 -12.26
N THR A 147 7.29 2.06 -13.47
CA THR A 147 6.28 3.11 -13.67
C THR A 147 4.97 2.75 -13.00
N ALA A 148 4.47 1.51 -13.17
CA ALA A 148 3.24 1.07 -12.52
C ALA A 148 3.34 1.14 -10.99
N ILE A 149 4.49 0.71 -10.43
CA ILE A 149 4.73 0.78 -8.98
C ILE A 149 4.82 2.24 -8.51
N GLY A 150 5.52 3.10 -9.25
CA GLY A 150 5.65 4.53 -8.95
C GLY A 150 4.31 5.26 -8.98
N VAL A 151 3.51 5.05 -10.02
CA VAL A 151 2.15 5.62 -10.14
C VAL A 151 1.27 5.12 -8.99
N THR A 152 1.32 3.83 -8.69
CA THR A 152 0.56 3.24 -7.58
C THR A 152 0.98 3.84 -6.23
N SER A 153 2.27 4.10 -6.03
CA SER A 153 2.81 4.80 -4.84
C SER A 153 2.19 6.19 -4.66
N VAL A 154 2.13 6.97 -5.75
CA VAL A 154 1.58 8.34 -5.73
C VAL A 154 0.06 8.33 -5.52
N VAL A 155 -0.66 7.50 -6.27
CA VAL A 155 -2.14 7.36 -6.17
C VAL A 155 -2.52 6.98 -4.74
N ARG A 156 -1.83 5.99 -4.17
CA ARG A 156 -2.04 5.55 -2.80
C ARG A 156 -1.81 6.69 -1.80
N LYS A 157 -0.66 7.36 -1.86
CA LYS A 157 -0.32 8.47 -0.95
C LYS A 157 -1.43 9.54 -0.97
N ASN A 158 -1.83 9.95 -2.17
CA ASN A 158 -2.88 10.97 -2.34
C ASN A 158 -4.23 10.53 -1.75
N ILE A 159 -4.61 9.27 -1.90
CA ILE A 159 -5.86 8.75 -1.34
C ILE A 159 -5.78 8.65 0.19
N PHE A 160 -4.66 8.22 0.74
CA PHE A 160 -4.49 8.03 2.19
C PHE A 160 -4.47 9.39 2.91
N GLN A 161 -3.80 10.39 2.34
CA GLN A 161 -3.79 11.76 2.87
C GLN A 161 -5.20 12.37 2.92
N LYS A 162 -6.05 12.10 1.92
CA LYS A 162 -7.47 12.51 1.94
C LYS A 162 -8.29 11.89 3.07
N HIS A 163 -7.81 10.80 3.66
CA HIS A 163 -8.45 10.13 4.79
C HIS A 163 -7.77 10.44 6.14
N GLY A 164 -6.89 11.45 6.19
CA GLY A 164 -6.19 11.84 7.42
C GLY A 164 -5.16 10.81 7.88
N VAL A 165 -4.62 10.03 6.93
CA VAL A 165 -3.63 9.00 7.21
C VAL A 165 -2.34 9.35 6.48
N ASP A 166 -1.33 9.76 7.24
CA ASP A 166 -0.03 10.03 6.64
C ASP A 166 0.72 8.71 6.39
N VAL A 167 0.84 8.39 5.11
CA VAL A 167 1.55 7.22 4.64
C VAL A 167 2.53 7.68 3.58
N GLY A 168 3.81 7.46 3.87
CA GLY A 168 4.89 7.71 2.94
C GLY A 168 4.82 6.87 1.67
N HIS A 169 5.81 7.02 0.80
CA HIS A 169 5.87 6.27 -0.45
C HIS A 169 6.18 4.77 -0.21
N PHE A 170 5.97 3.95 -1.23
CA PHE A 170 6.46 2.57 -1.19
C PHE A 170 7.99 2.52 -1.12
N LEU A 171 8.47 1.59 -0.32
CA LEU A 171 9.82 1.07 -0.38
C LEU A 171 9.77 -0.22 -1.18
N VAL A 172 10.33 -0.16 -2.37
CA VAL A 172 10.35 -1.28 -3.30
C VAL A 172 11.70 -1.98 -3.15
N ALA A 173 11.67 -3.26 -2.83
CA ALA A 173 12.85 -4.10 -2.84
C ALA A 173 12.60 -5.25 -3.81
N ILE A 174 13.43 -5.31 -4.86
CA ILE A 174 13.44 -6.40 -5.83
C ILE A 174 14.74 -7.15 -5.61
N SER A 175 14.72 -8.47 -5.64
CA SER A 175 15.93 -9.28 -5.62
C SER A 175 15.97 -10.14 -6.89
N PRO A 176 17.11 -10.21 -7.59
CA PRO A 176 17.24 -10.91 -8.86
C PRO A 176 17.29 -12.45 -8.70
N ILE A 177 16.88 -12.98 -7.55
CA ILE A 177 16.86 -14.42 -7.28
C ILE A 177 15.74 -15.05 -8.12
N MET A 178 16.12 -15.72 -9.20
CA MET A 178 15.23 -16.59 -9.97
C MET A 178 15.44 -18.04 -9.55
N PHE A 179 14.34 -18.71 -9.23
CA PHE A 179 14.36 -20.13 -8.90
C PHE A 179 14.16 -20.96 -10.18
N PHE A 180 15.29 -21.32 -10.81
CA PHE A 180 15.32 -22.31 -11.88
C PHE A 180 15.51 -23.71 -11.26
N SER A 181 14.42 -24.46 -11.05
CA SER A 181 14.53 -25.89 -10.79
C SER A 181 14.61 -26.63 -12.13
N LYS A 182 15.39 -27.71 -12.22
CA LYS A 182 15.60 -28.51 -13.44
C LYS A 182 14.32 -29.08 -14.07
N ALA A 183 13.17 -28.98 -13.39
CA ALA A 183 11.88 -29.48 -13.87
C ALA A 183 10.77 -28.41 -13.98
N VAL A 184 10.88 -27.26 -13.28
CA VAL A 184 9.82 -26.25 -13.19
C VAL A 184 10.44 -24.88 -12.88
N ILE A 185 10.03 -23.83 -13.61
CA ILE A 185 10.26 -22.46 -13.16
C ILE A 185 9.33 -22.19 -11.98
N ILE A 186 9.90 -22.02 -10.79
CA ILE A 186 9.11 -21.74 -9.60
C ILE A 186 8.79 -20.25 -9.52
N TRP A 187 9.67 -19.38 -10.05
CA TRP A 187 9.51 -17.92 -9.88
C TRP A 187 10.34 -17.09 -10.89
N PRO A 188 9.80 -16.69 -12.06
CA PRO A 188 10.52 -15.89 -13.06
C PRO A 188 10.55 -14.39 -12.72
N PHE A 189 9.89 -13.98 -11.64
CA PHE A 189 9.61 -12.58 -11.33
C PHE A 189 10.58 -11.95 -10.32
N GLY A 190 11.53 -12.71 -9.75
CA GLY A 190 12.40 -12.26 -8.66
C GLY A 190 11.68 -12.10 -7.31
N LEU A 191 12.40 -12.03 -6.18
CA LEU A 191 11.75 -11.73 -4.90
C LEU A 191 11.35 -10.25 -4.87
N PHE A 192 10.06 -10.00 -4.83
CA PHE A 192 9.48 -8.66 -4.80
C PHE A 192 8.90 -8.43 -3.41
N PHE A 193 9.45 -7.45 -2.71
CA PHE A 193 8.98 -7.03 -1.40
C PHE A 193 8.53 -5.57 -1.48
N PHE A 194 7.31 -5.33 -1.00
CA PHE A 194 6.75 -3.99 -0.83
C PHE A 194 6.71 -3.70 0.67
N MET A 195 7.59 -2.82 1.11
CA MET A 195 7.56 -2.32 2.47
C MET A 195 6.87 -0.95 2.48
N ASN A 196 6.07 -0.71 3.52
CA ASN A 196 5.56 0.62 3.79
C ASN A 196 6.66 1.42 4.47
N GLN A 197 6.85 2.68 4.05
CA GLN A 197 7.78 3.59 4.72
C GLN A 197 7.43 3.74 6.22
N LYS A 198 6.14 3.82 6.53
CA LYS A 198 5.62 3.86 7.91
C LYS A 198 5.05 2.49 8.28
N PHE A 199 5.31 2.04 9.51
CA PHE A 199 4.84 0.74 10.00
C PHE A 199 3.32 0.75 10.12
N MET A 200 2.65 0.13 9.14
CA MET A 200 1.20 0.27 8.94
C MET A 200 0.35 -0.23 10.12
N GLN A 201 0.92 -1.06 10.99
CA GLN A 201 0.23 -1.60 12.17
C GLN A 201 0.05 -0.56 13.29
N THR A 202 0.89 0.48 13.34
CA THR A 202 0.80 1.54 14.36
C THR A 202 0.03 2.77 13.85
N VAL A 203 -0.40 2.73 12.59
CA VAL A 203 -1.19 3.80 11.98
C VAL A 203 -2.61 3.68 12.50
N ALA A 204 -3.04 4.65 13.30
CA ALA A 204 -4.43 4.75 13.70
C ALA A 204 -5.28 5.22 12.50
N TRP A 205 -6.46 4.64 12.32
CA TRP A 205 -7.40 4.97 11.25
C TRP A 205 -8.53 5.81 11.85
N SER A 206 -8.87 6.94 11.22
CA SER A 206 -9.97 7.81 11.65
C SER A 206 -11.35 7.20 11.35
N ASN A 207 -11.46 6.42 10.27
CA ASN A 207 -12.72 5.82 9.83
C ASN A 207 -12.48 4.44 9.20
N ARG A 208 -13.38 3.49 9.46
CA ARG A 208 -13.45 2.18 8.78
C ARG A 208 -13.45 2.30 7.26
N ARG A 209 -14.11 3.32 6.71
CA ARG A 209 -14.11 3.59 5.26
C ARG A 209 -12.71 3.90 4.73
N GLY A 210 -11.94 4.73 5.45
CA GLY A 210 -10.55 5.04 5.08
C GLY A 210 -9.68 3.80 5.13
N MET A 211 -9.88 2.94 6.14
CA MET A 211 -9.21 1.65 6.27
C MET A 211 -9.57 0.68 5.13
N LEU A 212 -10.85 0.63 4.72
CA LEU A 212 -11.30 -0.20 3.60
C LEU A 212 -10.66 0.25 2.28
N ILE A 213 -10.74 1.54 1.98
CA ILE A 213 -10.16 2.13 0.75
C ILE A 213 -8.65 1.86 0.73
N SER A 214 -7.97 2.03 1.86
CA SER A 214 -6.53 1.78 1.97
C SER A 214 -6.14 0.31 1.77
N GLY A 215 -7.05 -0.62 2.06
CA GLY A 215 -6.89 -2.05 1.81
C GLY A 215 -7.05 -2.43 0.34
N VAL A 216 -7.77 -1.61 -0.44
CA VAL A 216 -8.19 -1.94 -1.81
C VAL A 216 -7.34 -1.23 -2.88
N VAL A 217 -6.88 0.00 -2.64
CA VAL A 217 -6.21 0.83 -3.65
C VAL A 217 -4.99 0.15 -4.27
N THR A 218 -4.05 -0.34 -3.45
CA THR A 218 -2.81 -0.94 -3.97
C THR A 218 -3.07 -2.22 -4.78
N PRO A 219 -3.82 -3.22 -4.27
CA PRO A 219 -4.16 -4.40 -5.05
C PRO A 219 -4.87 -4.07 -6.37
N ILE A 220 -5.83 -3.13 -6.36
CA ILE A 220 -6.54 -2.75 -7.58
C ILE A 220 -5.57 -2.15 -8.60
N CYS A 221 -4.75 -1.17 -8.22
CA CYS A 221 -3.80 -0.55 -9.15
C CYS A 221 -2.83 -1.56 -9.77
N PHE A 222 -2.37 -2.55 -8.99
CA PHE A 222 -1.49 -3.62 -9.47
C PHE A 222 -2.23 -4.59 -10.40
N ILE A 223 -3.43 -5.03 -10.04
CA ILE A 223 -4.24 -5.94 -10.86
C ILE A 223 -4.62 -5.26 -12.19
N THR A 224 -5.03 -3.99 -12.17
CA THR A 224 -5.45 -3.27 -13.39
C THR A 224 -4.28 -3.00 -14.31
N SER A 225 -3.15 -2.49 -13.79
CA SER A 225 -1.95 -2.23 -14.60
C SER A 225 -1.37 -3.54 -15.12
N GLY A 226 -1.35 -4.57 -14.28
CA GLY A 226 -0.86 -5.89 -14.63
C GLY A 226 -1.69 -6.54 -15.73
N LEU A 227 -3.02 -6.43 -15.66
CA LEU A 227 -3.92 -6.94 -16.69
C LEU A 227 -3.65 -6.29 -18.05
N ILE A 228 -3.52 -4.95 -18.08
CA ILE A 228 -3.23 -4.20 -19.31
C ILE A 228 -1.90 -4.67 -19.91
N PHE A 229 -0.83 -4.74 -19.10
CA PHE A 229 0.48 -5.16 -19.58
C PHE A 229 0.51 -6.63 -20.03
N SER A 230 -0.19 -7.52 -19.32
CA SER A 230 -0.31 -8.92 -19.70
C SER A 230 -1.02 -9.10 -21.03
N VAL A 231 -2.17 -8.44 -21.24
CA VAL A 231 -2.90 -8.53 -22.51
C VAL A 231 -2.07 -7.95 -23.65
N VAL A 232 -1.54 -6.73 -23.50
CA VAL A 232 -0.73 -6.09 -24.54
C VAL A 232 0.53 -6.90 -24.85
N GLY A 233 1.22 -7.40 -23.84
CA GLY A 233 2.43 -8.20 -24.04
C GLY A 233 2.15 -9.54 -24.73
N ILE A 234 1.02 -10.20 -24.45
CA ILE A 234 0.65 -11.43 -25.16
C ILE A 234 0.34 -11.13 -26.63
N LEU A 235 -0.38 -10.03 -26.91
CA LEU A 235 -0.65 -9.59 -28.28
C LEU A 235 0.66 -9.29 -29.04
N MET A 236 1.67 -8.74 -28.37
CA MET A 236 3.00 -8.47 -28.93
C MET A 236 3.90 -9.71 -29.03
N THR A 237 3.55 -10.84 -28.39
CA THR A 237 4.37 -12.05 -28.43
C THR A 237 4.28 -12.69 -29.82
N ALA A 238 5.43 -12.98 -30.42
CA ALA A 238 5.50 -13.59 -31.75
C ALA A 238 4.94 -15.01 -31.74
N ASN A 239 4.40 -15.47 -32.88
CA ASN A 239 3.94 -16.86 -33.05
C ASN A 239 5.06 -17.81 -33.48
N ASN A 240 6.22 -17.28 -33.85
CA ASN A 240 7.35 -18.09 -34.31
C ASN A 240 8.17 -18.57 -33.10
N PRO A 241 8.58 -19.84 -33.07
CA PRO A 241 9.42 -20.37 -32.01
C PRO A 241 10.81 -19.74 -32.05
N VAL A 242 11.37 -19.50 -30.87
CA VAL A 242 12.78 -19.13 -30.68
C VAL A 242 13.60 -20.41 -30.47
N ASP A 243 14.87 -20.42 -30.86
CA ASP A 243 15.74 -21.58 -30.70
C ASP A 243 16.09 -21.83 -29.22
N PHE A 244 15.49 -22.88 -28.64
CA PHE A 244 15.74 -23.30 -27.26
C PHE A 244 16.79 -24.41 -27.19
N VAL A 245 17.74 -24.27 -26.27
CA VAL A 245 18.73 -25.33 -25.94
C VAL A 245 18.23 -26.25 -24.80
N GLY A 246 17.02 -26.01 -24.26
CA GLY A 246 16.43 -26.79 -23.15
C GLY A 246 14.90 -26.81 -23.12
N MET A 247 14.32 -27.47 -22.11
CA MET A 247 12.85 -27.51 -21.92
C MET A 247 12.34 -26.09 -21.64
N PRO A 248 11.41 -25.57 -22.45
CA PRO A 248 10.99 -24.19 -22.32
C PRO A 248 9.98 -24.03 -21.18
N ALA A 249 9.97 -22.85 -20.57
CA ALA A 249 9.11 -22.58 -19.44
C ALA A 249 7.71 -22.14 -19.88
N ILE A 250 6.70 -22.90 -19.47
CA ILE A 250 5.31 -22.55 -19.75
C ILE A 250 4.78 -21.67 -18.62
N ILE A 251 4.51 -20.40 -18.92
CA ILE A 251 3.86 -19.50 -17.95
C ILE A 251 2.36 -19.70 -18.01
N GLN A 252 1.77 -20.16 -16.90
CA GLN A 252 0.33 -20.24 -16.79
C GLN A 252 -0.27 -18.84 -16.59
N LEU A 253 -1.15 -18.45 -17.51
CA LEU A 253 -1.90 -17.19 -17.38
C LEU A 253 -2.99 -17.33 -16.31
N ASN A 254 -3.24 -16.25 -15.58
CA ASN A 254 -4.41 -16.22 -14.72
C ASN A 254 -5.72 -16.25 -15.54
N SER A 255 -6.80 -16.71 -14.92
CA SER A 255 -8.08 -16.93 -15.61
C SER A 255 -8.64 -15.66 -16.26
N ILE A 256 -8.42 -14.49 -15.64
CA ILE A 256 -8.92 -13.20 -16.16
C ILE A 256 -8.17 -12.81 -17.43
N THR A 257 -6.84 -12.89 -17.43
CA THR A 257 -6.01 -12.61 -18.62
C THR A 257 -6.34 -13.58 -19.73
N ASN A 258 -6.46 -14.88 -19.42
CA ASN A 258 -6.79 -15.91 -20.40
C ASN A 258 -8.15 -15.64 -21.05
N LEU A 259 -9.16 -15.29 -20.24
CA LEU A 259 -10.50 -14.92 -20.74
C LEU A 259 -10.48 -13.69 -21.64
N ILE A 260 -9.68 -12.67 -21.34
CA ILE A 260 -9.62 -11.47 -22.18
C ILE A 260 -8.88 -11.76 -23.49
N VAL A 261 -7.77 -12.49 -23.41
CA VAL A 261 -6.95 -12.83 -24.58
C VAL A 261 -7.68 -13.77 -25.54
N SER A 262 -8.54 -14.67 -25.03
CA SER A 262 -9.30 -15.60 -25.86
C SER A 262 -10.32 -14.92 -26.80
N PHE A 263 -10.64 -13.64 -26.57
CA PHE A 263 -11.41 -12.83 -27.53
C PHE A 263 -10.60 -12.37 -28.75
N PHE A 264 -9.27 -12.37 -28.64
CA PHE A 264 -8.38 -11.84 -29.68
C PHE A 264 -7.58 -12.92 -30.40
N ILE A 265 -7.23 -14.00 -29.69
CA ILE A 265 -6.29 -15.03 -30.15
C ILE A 265 -6.87 -16.43 -29.90
N THR A 266 -6.56 -17.38 -30.78
CA THR A 266 -6.98 -18.78 -30.64
C THR A 266 -6.30 -19.50 -29.45
N PRO A 267 -6.92 -20.54 -28.87
CA PRO A 267 -6.32 -21.28 -27.74
C PRO A 267 -4.95 -21.89 -28.06
N GLU A 268 -4.74 -22.33 -29.30
CA GLU A 268 -3.46 -22.89 -29.76
C GLU A 268 -2.36 -21.83 -29.75
N GLU A 269 -2.63 -20.63 -30.27
CA GLU A 269 -1.69 -19.52 -30.23
C GLU A 269 -1.39 -19.05 -28.79
N ILE A 270 -2.36 -19.09 -27.88
CA ILE A 270 -2.12 -18.79 -26.46
C ILE A 270 -1.14 -19.80 -25.85
N ALA A 271 -1.33 -21.09 -26.14
CA ALA A 271 -0.44 -22.14 -25.66
C ALA A 271 0.99 -21.96 -26.19
N VAL A 272 1.14 -21.47 -27.42
CA VAL A 272 2.44 -21.17 -28.04
C VAL A 272 3.08 -19.92 -27.41
N ARG A 273 2.35 -18.81 -27.32
CA ARG A 273 2.88 -17.53 -26.81
C ARG A 273 3.21 -17.54 -25.32
N THR A 274 2.62 -18.45 -24.53
CA THR A 274 2.94 -18.59 -23.10
C THR A 274 4.30 -19.23 -22.82
N VAL A 275 4.91 -19.85 -23.83
CA VAL A 275 6.23 -20.49 -23.75
C VAL A 275 7.36 -19.46 -23.86
N TRP A 276 7.20 -18.44 -24.72
CA TRP A 276 8.18 -17.34 -24.89
C TRP A 276 7.51 -15.99 -24.70
N LEU A 277 6.89 -15.83 -23.53
CA LEU A 277 6.12 -14.65 -23.19
C LEU A 277 6.96 -13.36 -23.35
N HIS A 278 6.42 -12.36 -24.04
CA HIS A 278 7.05 -11.05 -24.17
C HIS A 278 7.31 -10.42 -22.78
N PRO A 279 8.44 -9.73 -22.56
CA PRO A 279 8.79 -9.18 -21.24
C PRO A 279 7.72 -8.27 -20.63
N LEU A 280 6.97 -7.54 -21.47
CA LEU A 280 5.83 -6.74 -21.01
C LEU A 280 4.74 -7.58 -20.35
N ALA A 281 4.41 -8.74 -20.92
CA ALA A 281 3.41 -9.61 -20.33
C ALA A 281 3.92 -10.27 -19.05
N LEU A 282 5.23 -10.53 -18.97
CA LEU A 282 5.89 -10.98 -17.75
C LEU A 282 5.76 -9.93 -16.64
N ALA A 283 6.05 -8.66 -16.91
CA ALA A 283 5.84 -7.56 -15.96
C ALA A 283 4.38 -7.47 -15.49
N GLY A 284 3.43 -7.68 -16.41
CA GLY A 284 2.01 -7.72 -16.09
C GLY A 284 1.65 -8.86 -15.12
N GLN A 285 2.13 -10.07 -15.38
CA GLN A 285 1.89 -11.23 -14.51
C GLN A 285 2.51 -11.03 -13.12
N SER A 286 3.70 -10.41 -13.04
CA SER A 286 4.30 -10.02 -11.76
C SER A 286 3.35 -9.13 -10.97
N LEU A 287 2.89 -8.01 -11.55
CA LEU A 287 2.01 -7.06 -10.88
C LEU A 287 0.71 -7.72 -10.42
N MET A 288 0.07 -8.52 -11.26
CA MET A 288 -1.16 -9.21 -10.88
C MET A 288 -0.92 -10.20 -9.74
N THR A 289 0.16 -10.98 -9.78
CA THR A 289 0.53 -11.92 -8.72
C THR A 289 0.68 -11.20 -7.38
N PHE A 290 1.41 -10.08 -7.36
CA PHE A 290 1.54 -9.28 -6.13
C PHE A 290 0.23 -8.61 -5.72
N GLY A 291 -0.60 -8.19 -6.66
CA GLY A 291 -1.94 -7.68 -6.37
C GLY A 291 -2.79 -8.69 -5.59
N TRP A 292 -2.77 -9.96 -6.00
CA TRP A 292 -3.47 -11.04 -5.30
C TRP A 292 -2.84 -11.38 -3.96
N ILE A 293 -1.50 -11.47 -3.87
CA ILE A 293 -0.79 -11.73 -2.60
C ILE A 293 -1.10 -10.65 -1.57
N LEU A 294 -1.17 -9.38 -1.99
CA LEU A 294 -1.47 -8.26 -1.10
C LEU A 294 -2.90 -8.29 -0.53
N LEU A 295 -3.82 -9.04 -1.14
CA LEU A 295 -5.16 -9.27 -0.61
C LEU A 295 -5.21 -10.36 0.47
N LEU A 296 -4.12 -11.09 0.70
CA LEU A 296 -4.07 -12.05 1.79
C LEU A 296 -4.21 -11.34 3.15
N PRO A 297 -4.93 -11.93 4.11
CA PRO A 297 -5.20 -11.34 5.42
C PRO A 297 -3.99 -11.48 6.37
N ILE A 298 -2.82 -11.02 5.95
CA ILE A 298 -1.57 -11.07 6.72
C ILE A 298 -1.35 -9.72 7.41
N PRO A 299 -1.03 -9.67 8.71
CA PRO A 299 -0.75 -8.42 9.41
C PRO A 299 0.25 -7.52 8.68
N GLY A 300 -0.14 -6.27 8.41
CA GLY A 300 0.65 -5.30 7.63
C GLY A 300 0.29 -5.23 6.14
N PHE A 301 -0.35 -6.26 5.57
CA PHE A 301 -0.81 -6.26 4.18
C PHE A 301 -2.14 -5.51 4.02
N PRO A 302 -2.45 -5.01 2.81
CA PRO A 302 -3.75 -4.42 2.50
C PRO A 302 -4.94 -5.33 2.79
N GLY A 303 -4.82 -6.64 2.51
CA GLY A 303 -5.87 -7.62 2.77
C GLY A 303 -6.30 -7.72 4.24
N TYR A 304 -5.34 -7.61 5.16
CA TYR A 304 -5.66 -7.58 6.59
C TYR A 304 -6.49 -6.36 6.98
N ARG A 305 -6.16 -5.18 6.42
CA ARG A 305 -6.95 -3.97 6.66
C ARG A 305 -8.37 -4.07 6.10
N LEU A 306 -8.52 -4.75 4.97
CA LEU A 306 -9.80 -5.00 4.34
C LEU A 306 -10.70 -5.88 5.23
N VAL A 307 -10.15 -6.96 5.78
CA VAL A 307 -10.86 -7.83 6.73
C VAL A 307 -11.30 -7.04 7.97
N TRP A 308 -10.37 -6.30 8.60
CA TRP A 308 -10.68 -5.48 9.77
C TRP A 308 -11.72 -4.41 9.51
N ALA A 309 -11.67 -3.76 8.34
CA ALA A 309 -12.64 -2.74 7.99
C ALA A 309 -14.06 -3.30 7.79
N ILE A 310 -14.18 -4.54 7.31
CA ILE A 310 -15.47 -5.22 7.09
C ILE A 310 -16.02 -5.80 8.38
N PHE A 311 -15.20 -6.54 9.13
CA PHE A 311 -15.67 -7.29 10.31
C PHE A 311 -15.60 -6.49 11.61
N GLY A 312 -14.79 -5.42 11.66
CA GLY A 312 -14.67 -4.55 12.84
C GLY A 312 -14.18 -5.27 14.10
N ARG A 313 -13.39 -6.34 13.93
CA ARG A 313 -12.85 -7.19 15.00
C ARG A 313 -11.41 -7.57 14.71
#